data_AF-W7UHF0-F1
#
_entry.id   AF-W7UHF0-F1
#
_cell.length_a   1.000
_cell.length_b   1.000
_cell.length_c   1.000
_cell.angle_alpha   90.00
_cell.angle_beta   90.00
_cell.angle_gamma   90.00
#
_symmetry.space_group_name_H-M   'P 1'
#
loop_
_entity.id
_entity.type
_entity.pdbx_description
1 polymer ?
#
loop_
_entity_poly.entity_id
_entity_poly.type
_entity_poly.pdbx_seq_one_letter_code
_entity_poly.pdbx_strand_id
1 'polypeptide(L)'
;MKRTVKAFAAAFFAAFMCIFGGINAFAWDHDETWMKVSFQNAPEGTAYVDLLLKDAKNDSTAVDYNEEYEKHMGEDRVSLKRDCGLAKYNEDGYTSMTLRHNFVMYYDTNSDEAAYSQMKMKTHRIFNKHRCVKLAYCDSKGEVIGVTNEIKVPYNDFAEPVMYNFSGDGEKLSFKFGGNILKKHEAAAIWIINIIVYLSPAILLVLAFVLYHKIRERRLKADSIE
;
A
#
# COMPACT_ATOMS: atom_id res chain seq x y z
N MET A 1 5.13 8.17 49.83
CA MET A 1 5.51 7.22 48.76
C MET A 1 7.03 7.28 48.56
N LYS A 2 7.77 6.17 48.70
CA LYS A 2 9.25 6.16 48.64
C LYS A 2 9.73 6.67 47.28
N ARG A 3 10.84 7.41 47.24
CA ARG A 3 11.44 8.04 46.03
C ARG A 3 11.59 7.06 44.86
N THR A 4 11.89 5.80 45.18
CA THR A 4 12.01 4.67 44.24
C THR A 4 10.70 4.37 43.49
N VAL A 5 9.54 4.48 44.15
CA VAL A 5 8.23 4.21 43.53
C VAL A 5 7.87 5.31 42.53
N LYS A 6 8.23 6.57 42.83
CA LYS A 6 8.03 7.70 41.90
C LYS A 6 8.90 7.58 40.65
N ALA A 7 10.17 7.23 40.82
CA ALA A 7 11.09 7.03 39.71
C ALA A 7 10.64 5.87 38.80
N PHE A 8 10.13 4.79 39.40
CA PHE A 8 9.61 3.65 38.65
C PHE A 8 8.36 4.01 37.85
N ALA A 9 7.39 4.71 38.45
CA ALA A 9 6.20 5.17 37.75
C ALA A 9 6.54 6.12 36.59
N ALA A 10 7.48 7.04 36.78
CA ALA A 10 7.92 7.95 35.71
C ALA A 10 8.59 7.21 34.55
N ALA A 11 9.46 6.23 34.83
CA ALA A 11 10.08 5.38 33.81
C ALA A 11 9.04 4.56 33.04
N PHE A 12 8.00 4.07 33.74
CA PHE A 12 6.89 3.36 33.11
C PHE A 12 6.11 4.25 32.13
N PHE A 13 5.72 5.46 32.56
CA PHE A 13 5.00 6.39 31.68
C PHE A 13 5.85 6.81 30.48
N ALA A 14 7.16 7.03 30.66
CA ALA A 14 8.06 7.34 29.55
C ALA A 14 8.14 6.19 28.53
N ALA A 15 8.33 4.95 29.00
CA ALA A 15 8.36 3.77 28.12
C ALA A 15 7.02 3.55 27.40
N PHE A 16 5.90 3.72 28.11
CA PHE A 16 4.56 3.63 27.54
C PHE A 16 4.37 4.68 26.43
N MET A 17 4.72 5.94 26.68
CA MET A 17 4.59 7.00 25.67
C MET A 17 5.50 6.76 24.46
N CYS A 18 6.71 6.24 24.64
CA CYS A 18 7.60 5.89 23.52
C CYS A 18 7.06 4.74 22.66
N ILE A 19 6.48 3.70 23.29
CA ILE A 19 5.96 2.53 22.58
C ILE A 19 4.64 2.88 21.88
N PHE A 20 3.67 3.43 22.61
CA PHE A 20 2.34 3.73 22.05
C PHE A 20 2.34 4.97 21.15
N GLY A 21 3.18 5.97 21.45
CA GLY A 21 3.38 7.12 20.56
C GLY A 21 4.05 6.72 19.25
N GLY A 22 4.96 5.73 19.27
CA GLY A 22 5.59 5.19 18.07
C GLY A 22 4.62 4.41 17.17
N ILE A 23 3.69 3.64 17.74
CA ILE A 23 2.72 2.85 16.97
C ILE A 23 1.82 3.73 16.10
N ASN A 24 1.40 4.91 16.60
CA ASN A 24 0.62 5.86 15.81
C ASN A 24 1.39 6.47 14.63
N ALA A 25 2.73 6.54 14.71
CA ALA A 25 3.56 7.03 13.60
C ALA A 25 3.68 6.04 12.43
N PHE A 26 3.36 4.76 12.64
CA PHE A 26 3.41 3.70 11.62
C PHE A 26 2.03 3.27 11.10
N ALA A 27 0.95 3.91 11.57
CA ALA A 27 -0.42 3.71 11.11
C ALA A 27 -0.73 4.65 9.93
N TRP A 28 0.15 4.70 8.93
CA TRP A 28 -0.18 5.39 7.68
C TRP A 28 -1.23 4.58 6.93
N ASP A 29 -2.45 5.10 6.91
CA ASP A 29 -3.53 4.60 6.07
C ASP A 29 -3.06 4.67 4.61
N HIS A 30 -3.06 3.54 3.92
CA HIS A 30 -2.63 3.46 2.52
C HIS A 30 -3.84 3.68 1.63
N ASP A 31 -3.79 4.75 0.83
CA ASP A 31 -4.83 5.06 -0.13
C ASP A 31 -4.70 4.15 -1.38
N GLU A 32 -5.69 3.29 -1.59
CA GLU A 32 -5.78 2.37 -2.74
C GLU A 32 -6.44 2.99 -3.98
N THR A 33 -6.75 4.29 -3.93
CA THR A 33 -7.33 5.03 -5.05
C THR A 33 -6.28 5.73 -5.92
N TRP A 34 -5.01 5.45 -5.67
CA TRP A 34 -3.90 5.87 -6.53
C TRP A 34 -2.85 4.77 -6.70
N MET A 35 -2.11 4.85 -7.80
CA MET A 35 -0.95 4.01 -8.08
C MET A 35 0.05 4.71 -9.00
N LYS A 36 1.31 4.26 -8.93
CA LYS A 36 2.38 4.72 -9.80
C LYS A 36 2.91 3.61 -10.68
N VAL A 37 3.33 4.00 -11.87
CA VAL A 37 4.03 3.17 -12.83
C VAL A 37 5.30 3.91 -13.21
N SER A 38 6.44 3.39 -12.80
CA SER A 38 7.73 3.89 -13.25
C SER A 38 8.10 3.22 -14.56
N PHE A 39 8.84 3.88 -15.44
CA PHE A 39 9.33 3.26 -16.65
C PHE A 39 10.72 3.78 -17.04
N GLN A 40 11.56 2.88 -17.53
CA GLN A 40 12.90 3.17 -18.04
C GLN A 40 13.14 2.40 -19.34
N ASN A 41 14.15 2.82 -20.10
CA ASN A 41 14.51 2.21 -21.39
C ASN A 41 13.30 2.06 -22.33
N ALA A 42 12.40 3.04 -22.31
CA ALA A 42 11.22 3.05 -23.17
C ALA A 42 11.62 3.19 -24.66
N PRO A 43 10.85 2.62 -25.60
CA PRO A 43 11.07 2.81 -27.03
C PRO A 43 11.14 4.30 -27.41
N GLU A 44 11.96 4.62 -28.42
CA GLU A 44 12.05 5.98 -28.94
C GLU A 44 10.68 6.48 -29.40
N GLY A 45 10.35 7.73 -29.05
CA GLY A 45 9.05 8.33 -29.34
C GLY A 45 7.98 8.11 -28.27
N THR A 46 8.30 7.42 -27.16
CA THR A 46 7.39 7.30 -26.01
C THR A 46 7.11 8.68 -25.41
N ALA A 47 5.83 9.06 -25.40
CA ALA A 47 5.33 10.25 -24.71
C ALA A 47 4.66 9.90 -23.37
N TYR A 48 4.01 8.74 -23.28
CA TYR A 48 3.37 8.25 -22.06
C TYR A 48 3.23 6.72 -22.06
N VAL A 49 2.81 6.15 -20.93
CA VAL A 49 2.59 4.70 -20.78
C VAL A 49 1.21 4.38 -20.22
N ASP A 50 0.60 3.25 -20.59
CA ASP A 50 -0.66 2.82 -19.97
C ASP A 50 -0.62 1.34 -19.62
N LEU A 51 -1.26 0.95 -18.52
CA LEU A 51 -1.40 -0.46 -18.19
C LEU A 51 -2.46 -1.09 -19.08
N LEU A 52 -2.11 -2.19 -19.70
CA LEU A 52 -3.04 -3.01 -20.45
C LEU A 52 -3.49 -4.17 -19.56
N LEU A 53 -4.80 -4.29 -19.42
CA LEU A 53 -5.45 -5.31 -18.59
C LEU A 53 -6.16 -6.32 -19.47
N LYS A 54 -5.96 -7.60 -19.19
CA LYS A 54 -6.68 -8.66 -19.90
C LYS A 54 -8.16 -8.64 -19.51
N ASP A 55 -9.04 -8.61 -20.50
CA ASP A 55 -10.48 -8.66 -20.30
C ASP A 55 -10.88 -9.93 -19.55
N ALA A 56 -11.67 -9.75 -18.51
CA ALA A 56 -12.32 -10.85 -17.82
C ALA A 56 -13.59 -11.27 -18.58
N LYS A 57 -14.03 -12.51 -18.41
CA LYS A 57 -15.33 -12.94 -18.95
C LYS A 57 -16.44 -12.12 -18.28
N ASN A 58 -17.34 -11.53 -19.09
CA ASN A 58 -18.43 -10.65 -18.64
C ASN A 58 -17.93 -9.40 -17.88
N ASP A 59 -16.85 -8.80 -18.38
CA ASP A 59 -16.29 -7.61 -17.78
C ASP A 59 -17.18 -6.38 -17.98
N SER A 60 -17.93 -6.01 -16.94
CA SER A 60 -18.73 -4.77 -16.91
C SER A 60 -17.90 -3.48 -16.95
N THR A 61 -16.58 -3.59 -16.86
CA THR A 61 -15.60 -2.52 -16.94
C THR A 61 -14.69 -2.68 -18.15
N ALA A 62 -15.11 -3.49 -19.14
CA ALA A 62 -14.50 -3.50 -20.47
C ALA A 62 -14.55 -2.09 -21.08
N VAL A 63 -13.77 -1.86 -22.13
CA VAL A 63 -13.67 -0.53 -22.74
C VAL A 63 -15.03 -0.08 -23.27
N ASP A 64 -15.65 0.80 -22.50
CA ASP A 64 -16.61 1.79 -22.94
C ASP A 64 -15.90 3.12 -22.68
N TYR A 65 -15.68 3.89 -23.76
CA TYR A 65 -14.75 5.01 -23.74
C TYR A 65 -15.01 5.92 -22.55
N ASN A 66 -13.98 6.15 -21.73
CA ASN A 66 -14.10 6.91 -20.50
C ASN A 66 -14.33 8.41 -20.79
N GLU A 67 -15.59 8.81 -20.98
CA GLU A 67 -15.97 10.21 -21.27
C GLU A 67 -15.59 11.18 -20.14
N GLU A 68 -15.54 10.69 -18.89
CA GLU A 68 -15.09 11.50 -17.77
C GLU A 68 -13.60 11.81 -17.85
N TYR A 69 -12.79 10.88 -18.37
CA TYR A 69 -11.39 11.15 -18.67
C TYR A 69 -11.26 12.29 -19.68
N GLU A 70 -11.99 12.23 -20.79
CA GLU A 70 -11.97 13.29 -21.82
C GLU A 70 -12.35 14.66 -21.25
N LYS A 71 -13.32 14.72 -20.34
CA LYS A 71 -13.79 15.97 -19.71
C LYS A 71 -12.78 16.61 -18.74
N HIS A 72 -11.93 15.82 -18.10
CA HIS A 72 -10.97 16.30 -17.09
C HIS A 72 -9.56 16.56 -17.64
N MET A 73 -9.32 16.30 -18.93
CA MET A 73 -8.07 16.62 -19.59
C MET A 73 -8.08 18.09 -20.03
N GLY A 74 -7.32 18.93 -19.31
CA GLY A 74 -6.99 20.28 -19.77
C GLY A 74 -6.05 20.27 -20.99
N GLU A 75 -5.81 21.44 -21.57
CA GLU A 75 -4.97 21.63 -22.78
C GLU A 75 -3.53 21.09 -22.64
N ASP A 76 -3.03 20.93 -21.41
CA ASP A 76 -1.65 20.50 -21.11
C ASP A 76 -1.44 18.98 -21.02
N ARG A 77 -2.44 18.15 -21.36
CA ARG A 77 -2.37 16.68 -21.21
C ARG A 77 -2.62 15.94 -22.50
N VAL A 78 -2.14 14.68 -22.58
CA VAL A 78 -2.31 13.82 -23.74
C VAL A 78 -3.80 13.54 -23.98
N SER A 79 -4.42 14.27 -24.90
CA SER A 79 -5.81 14.06 -25.30
C SER A 79 -5.94 12.73 -26.04
N LEU A 80 -6.42 11.69 -25.34
CA LEU A 80 -6.67 10.37 -25.91
C LEU A 80 -8.03 10.36 -26.61
N LYS A 81 -8.01 10.61 -27.92
CA LYS A 81 -9.23 10.54 -28.75
C LYS A 81 -9.77 9.11 -28.82
N ARG A 82 -11.07 8.98 -29.06
CA ARG A 82 -11.77 7.68 -29.24
C ARG A 82 -11.14 6.78 -30.31
N ASP A 83 -10.46 7.36 -31.28
CA ASP A 83 -9.89 6.69 -32.44
C ASP A 83 -8.37 6.48 -32.37
N CYS A 84 -7.70 6.83 -31.27
CA CYS A 84 -6.27 6.55 -31.10
C CYS A 84 -5.97 5.05 -31.03
N GLY A 85 -4.73 4.67 -31.36
CA GLY A 85 -4.26 3.29 -31.30
C GLY A 85 -4.50 2.60 -29.97
N LEU A 86 -4.31 3.31 -28.84
CA LEU A 86 -4.57 2.77 -27.50
C LEU A 86 -6.06 2.44 -27.27
N ALA A 87 -6.99 3.22 -27.82
CA ALA A 87 -8.42 2.96 -27.73
C ALA A 87 -8.86 1.76 -28.59
N LYS A 88 -8.14 1.51 -29.68
CA LYS A 88 -8.37 0.37 -30.59
C LYS A 88 -7.60 -0.89 -30.18
N TYR A 89 -6.69 -0.78 -29.22
CA TYR A 89 -5.85 -1.89 -28.81
C TYR A 89 -6.70 -3.01 -28.19
N ASN A 90 -6.65 -4.20 -28.79
CA ASN A 90 -7.36 -5.39 -28.32
C ASN A 90 -6.57 -6.70 -28.47
N GLU A 91 -5.27 -6.62 -28.74
CA GLU A 91 -4.44 -7.80 -28.99
C GLU A 91 -4.47 -8.73 -27.78
N ASP A 92 -4.69 -10.03 -28.02
CA ASP A 92 -4.86 -11.06 -26.97
C ASP A 92 -5.95 -10.75 -25.91
N GLY A 93 -6.90 -9.87 -26.23
CA GLY A 93 -7.95 -9.43 -25.31
C GLY A 93 -7.46 -8.45 -24.24
N TYR A 94 -6.38 -7.72 -24.50
CA TYR A 94 -5.87 -6.67 -23.62
C TYR A 94 -6.42 -5.31 -24.00
N THR A 95 -6.78 -4.51 -23.00
CA THR A 95 -7.30 -3.17 -23.22
C THR A 95 -6.81 -2.18 -22.17
N SER A 96 -6.77 -0.90 -22.55
CA SER A 96 -6.26 0.23 -21.75
C SER A 96 -6.93 0.36 -20.38
N MET A 97 -6.14 0.47 -19.31
CA MET A 97 -6.63 0.74 -17.96
C MET A 97 -7.25 2.14 -17.85
N THR A 98 -6.63 3.13 -18.50
CA THR A 98 -7.10 4.51 -18.51
C THR A 98 -8.45 4.68 -19.21
N LEU A 99 -8.66 3.97 -20.32
CA LEU A 99 -9.87 4.09 -21.15
C LEU A 99 -11.03 3.22 -20.70
N ARG A 100 -10.81 2.29 -19.75
CA ARG A 100 -11.89 1.49 -19.16
C ARG A 100 -12.81 2.35 -18.31
N HIS A 101 -14.12 2.15 -18.50
CA HIS A 101 -15.14 2.84 -17.75
C HIS A 101 -15.01 2.57 -16.24
N ASN A 102 -15.10 3.64 -15.44
CA ASN A 102 -15.03 3.61 -13.97
C ASN A 102 -13.71 3.12 -13.34
N PHE A 103 -12.59 3.15 -14.04
CA PHE A 103 -11.29 2.84 -13.42
C PHE A 103 -10.56 4.09 -12.95
N VAL A 104 -10.29 5.03 -13.85
CA VAL A 104 -9.38 6.16 -13.62
C VAL A 104 -10.13 7.47 -13.84
N MET A 105 -10.04 8.40 -12.89
CA MET A 105 -10.54 9.78 -13.08
C MET A 105 -9.41 10.75 -13.44
N TYR A 106 -8.22 10.53 -12.88
CA TYR A 106 -7.06 11.38 -13.14
C TYR A 106 -5.83 10.55 -13.50
N TYR A 107 -5.21 10.92 -14.60
CA TYR A 107 -3.98 10.33 -15.10
C TYR A 107 -2.98 11.44 -15.41
N ASP A 108 -1.73 11.22 -15.04
CA ASP A 108 -0.62 12.13 -15.29
C ASP A 108 0.63 11.35 -15.64
N THR A 109 1.47 11.94 -16.48
CA THR A 109 2.70 11.32 -16.98
C THR A 109 3.81 12.35 -16.99
N ASN A 110 4.90 12.03 -16.31
CA ASN A 110 6.16 12.74 -16.36
C ASN A 110 7.24 11.78 -16.87
N SER A 111 8.38 12.33 -17.29
CA SER A 111 9.44 11.72 -18.10
C SER A 111 9.75 10.24 -17.85
N ASP A 112 9.63 9.75 -16.61
CA ASP A 112 9.88 8.37 -16.18
C ASP A 112 8.80 7.80 -15.23
N GLU A 113 7.70 8.51 -15.00
CA GLU A 113 6.63 8.09 -14.10
C GLU A 113 5.24 8.42 -14.66
N ALA A 114 4.34 7.45 -14.63
CA ALA A 114 2.90 7.64 -14.80
C ALA A 114 2.17 7.45 -13.47
N ALA A 115 1.18 8.28 -13.19
CA ALA A 115 0.39 8.26 -11.98
C ALA A 115 -1.11 8.18 -12.30
N TYR A 116 -1.77 7.17 -11.73
CA TYR A 116 -3.21 7.04 -11.72
C TYR A 116 -3.69 7.53 -10.37
N SER A 117 -4.62 8.48 -10.33
CA SER A 117 -5.18 8.98 -9.08
C SER A 117 -6.68 9.16 -9.16
N GLN A 118 -7.30 9.28 -7.98
CA GLN A 118 -8.76 9.38 -7.82
C GLN A 118 -9.49 8.23 -8.53
N MET A 119 -8.93 7.02 -8.48
CA MET A 119 -9.53 5.85 -9.09
C MET A 119 -10.88 5.52 -8.44
N LYS A 120 -11.92 5.30 -9.25
CA LYS A 120 -13.26 4.93 -8.74
C LYS A 120 -13.30 3.51 -8.18
N MET A 121 -12.34 2.67 -8.57
CA MET A 121 -12.17 1.31 -8.06
C MET A 121 -10.81 1.18 -7.38
N LYS A 122 -10.79 0.60 -6.19
CA LYS A 122 -9.56 0.29 -5.45
C LYS A 122 -8.65 -0.62 -6.27
N THR A 123 -7.34 -0.34 -6.26
CA THR A 123 -6.32 -1.11 -7.01
C THR A 123 -6.42 -2.62 -6.77
N HIS A 124 -6.61 -3.08 -5.52
CA HIS A 124 -6.72 -4.51 -5.23
C HIS A 124 -7.91 -5.16 -5.94
N ARG A 125 -9.04 -4.47 -6.10
CA ARG A 125 -10.22 -5.00 -6.81
C ARG A 125 -9.94 -5.10 -8.30
N ILE A 126 -9.28 -4.10 -8.87
CA ILE A 126 -8.87 -4.09 -10.27
C ILE A 126 -7.94 -5.27 -10.53
N PHE A 127 -6.84 -5.39 -9.79
CA PHE A 127 -5.84 -6.41 -10.07
C PHE A 127 -6.22 -7.81 -9.61
N ASN A 128 -7.15 -7.98 -8.66
CA ASN A 128 -7.73 -9.29 -8.35
C ASN A 128 -8.63 -9.80 -9.49
N LYS A 129 -9.31 -8.87 -10.20
CA LYS A 129 -10.14 -9.18 -11.37
C LYS A 129 -9.29 -9.32 -12.65
N HIS A 130 -8.32 -8.45 -12.84
CA HIS A 130 -7.43 -8.34 -14.01
C HIS A 130 -5.99 -8.63 -13.62
N ARG A 131 -5.68 -9.91 -13.42
CA ARG A 131 -4.37 -10.34 -12.92
C ARG A 131 -3.28 -10.33 -13.97
N CYS A 132 -3.64 -10.46 -15.25
CA CYS A 132 -2.70 -10.48 -16.35
C CYS A 132 -2.55 -9.05 -16.89
N VAL A 133 -1.32 -8.51 -16.78
CA VAL A 133 -1.02 -7.09 -17.02
C VAL A 133 0.15 -6.99 -18.00
N LYS A 134 0.04 -6.07 -18.97
CA LYS A 134 1.14 -5.59 -19.81
C LYS A 134 1.26 -4.07 -19.63
N LEU A 135 2.35 -3.47 -20.07
CA LEU A 135 2.54 -2.03 -20.15
C LEU A 135 2.65 -1.65 -21.63
N ALA A 136 1.82 -0.70 -22.07
CA ALA A 136 1.92 -0.09 -23.38
C ALA A 136 2.76 1.20 -23.32
N TYR A 137 3.71 1.33 -24.23
CA TYR A 137 4.41 2.58 -24.52
C TYR A 137 3.69 3.25 -25.69
N CYS A 138 3.32 4.52 -25.51
CA CYS A 138 2.50 5.25 -26.46
C CYS A 138 3.18 6.55 -26.91
N ASP A 139 2.97 6.91 -28.17
CA ASP A 139 3.42 8.21 -28.71
C ASP A 139 2.50 9.37 -28.27
N SER A 140 2.80 10.60 -28.69
CA SER A 140 2.01 11.78 -28.31
C SER A 140 0.60 11.83 -28.92
N LYS A 141 0.29 10.96 -29.88
CA LYS A 141 -1.04 10.83 -30.51
C LYS A 141 -1.86 9.70 -29.89
N GLY A 142 -1.25 8.92 -29.00
CA GLY A 142 -1.84 7.75 -28.37
C GLY A 142 -1.81 6.50 -29.22
N GLU A 143 -0.88 6.41 -30.18
CA GLU A 143 -0.55 5.16 -30.86
C GLU A 143 0.37 4.30 -30.01
N VAL A 144 0.10 3.00 -29.97
CA VAL A 144 0.93 2.03 -29.22
C VAL A 144 2.17 1.70 -30.05
N ILE A 145 3.35 2.06 -29.55
CA ILE A 145 4.64 1.86 -30.23
C ILE A 145 5.45 0.68 -29.66
N GLY A 146 5.05 0.17 -28.49
CA GLY A 146 5.67 -1.00 -27.88
C GLY A 146 4.83 -1.52 -26.71
N VAL A 147 4.97 -2.80 -26.42
CA VAL A 147 4.26 -3.47 -25.33
C VAL A 147 5.20 -4.42 -24.61
N THR A 148 5.17 -4.42 -23.28
CA THR A 148 5.96 -5.37 -22.48
C THR A 148 5.42 -6.79 -22.56
N ASN A 149 6.24 -7.75 -22.15
CA ASN A 149 5.79 -9.09 -21.81
C ASN A 149 4.70 -9.06 -20.72
N GLU A 150 3.80 -10.05 -20.77
CA GLU A 150 2.75 -10.24 -19.77
C GLU A 150 3.36 -10.62 -18.42
N ILE A 151 2.87 -10.00 -17.35
CA ILE A 151 3.03 -10.52 -15.99
C ILE A 151 1.69 -10.91 -15.40
N LYS A 152 1.71 -11.88 -14.50
CA LYS A 152 0.56 -12.26 -13.69
C LYS A 152 0.74 -11.79 -12.26
N VAL A 153 -0.01 -10.77 -11.88
CA VAL A 153 -0.03 -10.22 -10.53
C VAL A 153 -0.65 -11.25 -9.56
N PRO A 154 -0.09 -11.42 -8.35
CA PRO A 154 -0.67 -12.31 -7.34
C PRO A 154 -2.05 -11.80 -6.90
N TYR A 155 -2.92 -12.77 -6.58
CA TYR A 155 -4.18 -12.43 -5.92
C TYR A 155 -3.88 -11.91 -4.52
N ASN A 156 -4.63 -10.90 -4.11
CA ASN A 156 -4.45 -10.20 -2.86
C ASN A 156 -5.71 -10.30 -2.01
N ASP A 157 -5.60 -10.96 -0.86
CA ASP A 157 -6.62 -11.05 0.19
C ASP A 157 -6.21 -10.28 1.47
N PHE A 158 -5.24 -9.38 1.38
CA PHE A 158 -4.74 -8.64 2.52
C PHE A 158 -5.89 -7.90 3.22
N ALA A 159 -5.94 -8.03 4.55
CA ALA A 159 -6.88 -7.32 5.38
C ALA A 159 -6.59 -5.81 5.42
N GLU A 160 -5.34 -5.42 5.15
CA GLU A 160 -4.90 -4.04 5.09
C GLU A 160 -4.82 -3.55 3.64
N PRO A 161 -5.10 -2.26 3.40
CA PRO A 161 -4.96 -1.67 2.08
C PRO A 161 -3.52 -1.77 1.57
N VAL A 162 -3.33 -2.16 0.30
CA VAL A 162 -1.98 -2.21 -0.32
C VAL A 162 -1.95 -1.48 -1.65
N MET A 163 -0.80 -0.88 -1.93
CA MET A 163 -0.57 -0.22 -3.20
C MET A 163 -0.04 -1.20 -4.22
N TYR A 164 -0.38 -1.00 -5.49
CA TYR A 164 0.19 -1.75 -6.59
C TYR A 164 1.18 -0.84 -7.31
N ASN A 165 2.46 -1.20 -7.31
CA ASN A 165 3.50 -0.45 -8.01
C ASN A 165 4.04 -1.28 -9.15
N PHE A 166 4.02 -0.70 -10.35
CA PHE A 166 4.58 -1.32 -11.54
C PHE A 166 5.84 -0.59 -11.98
N SER A 167 6.77 -1.33 -12.57
CA SER A 167 7.97 -0.74 -13.15
C SER A 167 8.29 -1.42 -14.48
N GLY A 168 8.26 -0.65 -15.57
CA GLY A 168 8.61 -1.07 -16.92
C GLY A 168 10.08 -0.82 -17.24
N ASP A 169 10.71 -1.75 -17.93
CA ASP A 169 12.09 -1.66 -18.42
C ASP A 169 12.17 -2.28 -19.82
N GLY A 170 12.00 -1.44 -20.84
CA GLY A 170 11.86 -1.87 -22.24
C GLY A 170 10.77 -2.92 -22.42
N GLU A 171 11.14 -4.16 -22.72
CA GLU A 171 10.18 -5.26 -22.93
C GLU A 171 9.70 -5.93 -21.62
N LYS A 172 10.24 -5.54 -20.46
CA LYS A 172 9.94 -6.19 -19.18
C LYS A 172 9.01 -5.33 -18.35
N LEU A 173 8.02 -5.97 -17.73
CA LEU A 173 7.20 -5.38 -16.68
C LEU A 173 7.50 -6.09 -15.37
N SER A 174 7.61 -5.31 -14.30
CA SER A 174 7.76 -5.82 -12.95
C SER A 174 6.69 -5.22 -12.04
N PHE A 175 6.41 -5.93 -10.95
CA PHE A 175 5.39 -5.58 -9.99
C PHE A 175 5.91 -5.78 -8.57
N LYS A 176 5.56 -4.86 -7.69
CA LYS A 176 5.70 -4.99 -6.24
C LYS A 176 4.47 -4.40 -5.56
N PHE A 177 4.04 -4.98 -4.44
CA PHE A 177 3.14 -4.21 -3.59
C PHE A 177 3.92 -3.05 -2.98
N GLY A 178 3.30 -1.88 -2.90
CA GLY A 178 3.72 -0.79 -2.04
C GLY A 178 3.01 -0.88 -0.70
N GLY A 179 3.58 -0.18 0.28
CA GLY A 179 3.16 -0.28 1.67
C GLY A 179 3.87 -1.41 2.42
N ASN A 180 3.62 -1.50 3.72
CA ASN A 180 4.36 -2.37 4.64
C ASN A 180 3.95 -3.86 4.51
N ILE A 181 4.26 -4.52 3.38
CA ILE A 181 4.14 -5.99 3.22
C ILE A 181 5.04 -6.74 4.22
N LEU A 182 6.08 -6.07 4.73
CA LEU A 182 6.99 -6.58 5.77
C LEU A 182 6.27 -7.04 7.05
N LYS A 183 5.02 -6.62 7.26
CA LYS A 183 4.26 -6.98 8.46
C LYS A 183 3.82 -8.45 8.56
N LYS A 184 3.94 -9.34 7.57
CA LYS A 184 3.52 -10.74 7.83
C LYS A 184 4.45 -11.47 8.81
N HIS A 185 5.75 -11.17 8.79
CA HIS A 185 6.71 -11.68 9.78
C HIS A 185 6.89 -10.74 10.98
N GLU A 186 6.71 -9.42 10.79
CA GLU A 186 6.76 -8.46 11.90
C GLU A 186 5.45 -8.39 12.70
N ALA A 187 4.29 -8.80 12.17
CA ALA A 187 3.04 -8.82 12.92
C ALA A 187 3.10 -9.81 14.09
N ALA A 188 3.75 -10.97 13.90
CA ALA A 188 4.00 -11.89 15.00
C ALA A 188 4.89 -11.24 16.06
N ALA A 189 5.93 -10.50 15.65
CA ALA A 189 6.80 -9.76 16.57
C ALA A 189 6.04 -8.62 17.28
N ILE A 190 5.20 -7.87 16.57
CA ILE A 190 4.35 -6.80 17.12
C ILE A 190 3.31 -7.39 18.08
N TRP A 191 2.72 -8.54 17.77
CA TRP A 191 1.82 -9.26 18.69
C TRP A 191 2.53 -9.73 19.95
N ILE A 192 3.73 -10.30 19.81
CA ILE A 192 4.56 -10.72 20.95
C ILE A 192 4.97 -9.50 21.79
N ILE A 193 5.40 -8.40 21.16
CA ILE A 193 5.72 -7.13 21.84
C ILE A 193 4.49 -6.60 22.57
N ASN A 194 3.32 -6.58 21.93
CA ASN A 194 2.08 -6.15 22.56
C ASN A 194 1.73 -7.02 23.77
N ILE A 195 1.82 -8.35 23.66
CA ILE A 195 1.61 -9.28 24.78
C ILE A 195 2.58 -8.97 25.92
N ILE A 196 3.88 -8.77 25.63
CA ILE A 196 4.89 -8.43 26.64
C ILE A 196 4.58 -7.07 27.28
N VAL A 197 4.19 -6.07 26.50
CA VAL A 197 3.85 -4.72 26.97
C VAL A 197 2.56 -4.71 27.80
N TYR A 198 1.55 -5.51 27.47
CA TYR A 198 0.32 -5.65 28.24
C TYR A 198 0.49 -6.51 29.50
N LEU A 199 1.34 -7.54 29.47
CA LEU A 199 1.57 -8.42 30.62
C LEU A 199 2.61 -7.87 31.59
N SER A 200 3.59 -7.08 31.13
CA SER A 200 4.65 -6.53 31.98
C SER A 200 4.14 -5.68 33.16
N PRO A 201 3.10 -4.82 33.06
CA PRO A 201 2.57 -4.08 34.20
C PRO A 201 1.91 -5.00 35.22
N ALA A 202 1.18 -6.02 34.76
CA ALA A 202 0.56 -7.01 35.62
C ALA A 202 1.63 -7.83 36.38
N ILE A 203 2.67 -8.28 35.69
CA ILE A 203 3.81 -9.01 36.29
C ILE A 203 4.54 -8.11 37.29
N LEU A 204 4.79 -6.85 36.96
CA LEU A 204 5.46 -5.89 37.83
C LEU A 204 4.63 -5.55 39.08
N LEU A 205 3.30 -5.43 38.96
CA LEU A 205 2.40 -5.24 40.10
C LEU A 205 2.41 -6.45 41.04
N VAL A 206 2.37 -7.67 40.48
CA VAL A 206 2.48 -8.92 41.27
C VAL A 206 3.83 -8.99 41.99
N LEU A 207 4.93 -8.69 41.31
CA LEU A 207 6.27 -8.67 41.92
C LEU A 207 6.39 -7.61 43.03
N ALA A 208 5.85 -6.40 42.80
CA ALA A 208 5.82 -5.34 43.80
C ALA A 208 4.99 -5.73 45.03
N PHE A 209 3.85 -6.39 44.82
CA PHE A 209 3.01 -6.92 45.90
C PHE A 209 3.73 -7.99 46.72
N VAL A 210 4.37 -8.97 46.07
CA VAL A 210 5.15 -10.03 46.74
C VAL A 210 6.33 -9.43 47.52
N LEU A 211 7.07 -8.49 46.93
CA LEU A 211 8.16 -7.78 47.60
C LEU A 211 7.67 -6.99 48.81
N TYR A 212 6.54 -6.28 48.68
CA TYR A 212 5.92 -5.56 49.78
C TYR A 212 5.54 -6.50 50.93
N HIS A 213 4.90 -7.64 50.63
CA HIS A 213 4.49 -8.62 51.64
C HIS A 213 5.71 -9.21 52.37
N LYS A 214 6.75 -9.62 51.63
CA LYS A 214 8.01 -10.13 52.22
C LYS A 214 8.70 -9.09 53.10
N ILE A 215 8.73 -7.82 52.69
CA ILE A 215 9.32 -6.74 53.49
C ILE A 215 8.50 -6.51 54.76
N ARG A 216 7.16 -6.52 54.65
CA ARG A 216 6.25 -6.38 55.80
C ARG A 216 6.42 -7.50 56.81
N GLU A 217 6.47 -8.75 56.36
CA GLU A 217 6.72 -9.91 57.23
C GLU A 217 8.07 -9.85 57.93
N ARG A 218 9.14 -9.45 57.21
CA ARG A 218 10.47 -9.29 57.82
C ARG A 218 10.49 -8.21 58.90
N ARG A 219 9.75 -7.11 58.71
CA ARG A 219 9.62 -6.05 59.73
C ARG A 219 8.85 -6.55 60.95
N LEU A 220 7.69 -7.18 60.74
CA LEU A 220 6.89 -7.75 61.83
C LEU A 220 7.65 -8.79 62.66
N LYS A 221 8.53 -9.60 62.03
CA LYS A 221 9.41 -10.54 62.74
C LYS A 221 10.57 -9.87 63.48
N ALA A 222 11.05 -8.73 63.00
CA ALA A 222 12.11 -7.98 63.69
C ALA A 222 11.54 -7.27 64.93
N ASP A 223 10.34 -6.70 64.82
CA ASP A 223 9.64 -6.01 65.91
C ASP A 223 9.12 -6.97 67.00
N SER A 224 9.04 -8.29 66.74
CA SER A 224 8.62 -9.31 67.71
C SER A 224 9.78 -9.96 68.49
N ILE A 225 11.02 -9.54 68.25
CA ILE A 225 12.23 -10.04 68.90
C ILE A 225 12.77 -9.03 69.95
N GLU A 226 12.20 -7.82 70.02
CA GLU A 226 12.34 -6.88 71.15
C GLU A 226 11.25 -7.14 72.22
#